data_AF-A0A3P6S515-F1
#
_entry.id   AF-A0A3P6S515-F1
#
_cell.length_a   1.000
_cell.length_b   1.000
_cell.length_c   1.000
_cell.angle_alpha   90.00
_cell.angle_beta   90.00
_cell.angle_gamma   90.00
#
_symmetry.space_group_name_H-M   'P 1'
#
loop_
_entity.id
_entity.type
_entity.pdbx_description
1 polymer ?
#
loop_
_entity_poly.entity_id
_entity_poly.type
_entity_poly.pdbx_seq_one_letter_code
_entity_poly.pdbx_strand_id
1 'polypeptide(L)'
;MFGNEFTCECGAIYHSKDGLRKHKSAAHPTESTHASHGVTCPICDQRSASHLDLIEHCRLSHPSADLTVQRKTFASWSTFEVVLMCIGVLGIVAIVEVWKDEEERRTCSKLVKRGFTKSSKGIVHMYGCHNANGAGARIDATERKQRYRKSRRVHKYCTCYAKVTQLEDGTVDVIACFGHVGHELNRATIPLSESDVTTVRSMIEAGIPTNIIVSKLRTTRWLSNVAPQRQARLCFITARDVANIAARYGLVEGMTSKDDRQSLRTLVEDQEQVAAVELCETSNPSGDGFLLAFVTVNGKKYLDRYGYRGLVFDDTFNVTRYCFRLATLLVADDAGNGFPCAHLLSYRMTSKEVEVLFELVKVSSVSAAQSRIKTMLIETDPLKFENAYADYLAWLTSIGATQMKTVGLHLTYFNMRFIHKLFKYVEKTYTSRKAEWAGCYRNGAPFHTSNHAESWHRKLKHTILQNKQNSRLDGVVWKLLQHSHELHLQLTSSVCNAVLCNSNPNRAFFAVGSKRVRPFQSKKDKYADA
;
A
#
# COMPACT_ATOMS: atom_id res chain seq x y z
N MET A 1 -25.68 39.53 -2.51
CA MET A 1 -24.36 40.14 -2.28
C MET A 1 -23.92 40.75 -3.60
N PHE A 2 -23.97 42.07 -3.70
CA PHE A 2 -23.67 42.81 -4.92
C PHE A 2 -22.17 42.66 -5.26
N GLY A 3 -21.87 42.31 -6.51
CA GLY A 3 -20.50 42.14 -6.99
C GLY A 3 -19.78 43.48 -7.01
N ASN A 4 -18.56 43.52 -6.47
CA ASN A 4 -17.75 44.73 -6.39
C ASN A 4 -17.68 45.44 -7.75
N GLU A 5 -18.11 46.71 -7.77
CA GLU A 5 -18.00 47.59 -8.93
C GLU A 5 -16.59 48.19 -8.97
N PHE A 6 -16.02 48.25 -10.18
CA PHE A 6 -14.67 48.77 -10.45
C PHE A 6 -14.78 50.01 -11.32
N THR A 7 -14.42 51.16 -10.77
CA THR A 7 -14.52 52.46 -11.45
C THR A 7 -13.20 52.87 -12.08
N CYS A 8 -13.24 53.36 -13.31
CA CYS A 8 -12.10 53.99 -13.98
C CYS A 8 -11.97 55.47 -13.58
N GLU A 9 -10.79 56.05 -13.76
CA GLU A 9 -10.52 57.47 -13.51
C GLU A 9 -11.32 58.41 -14.42
N CYS A 10 -11.80 57.91 -15.57
CA CYS A 10 -12.75 58.62 -16.42
C CYS A 10 -14.23 58.47 -15.99
N GLY A 11 -14.49 57.80 -14.86
CA GLY A 11 -15.84 57.59 -14.31
C GLY A 11 -16.59 56.37 -14.85
N ALA A 12 -16.03 55.61 -15.78
CA ALA A 12 -16.68 54.39 -16.31
C ALA A 12 -16.70 53.25 -15.27
N ILE A 13 -17.86 52.62 -15.07
CA ILE A 13 -18.07 51.54 -14.09
C ILE A 13 -18.07 50.17 -14.77
N TYR A 14 -17.33 49.21 -14.20
CA TYR A 14 -17.23 47.84 -14.68
C TYR A 14 -17.48 46.83 -13.56
N HIS A 15 -18.19 45.75 -13.86
CA HIS A 15 -18.44 44.68 -12.88
C HIS A 15 -17.38 43.56 -12.91
N SER A 16 -16.24 43.79 -13.59
CA SER A 16 -15.09 42.88 -13.58
C SER A 16 -13.77 43.64 -13.75
N LYS A 17 -12.71 43.15 -13.08
CA LYS A 17 -11.35 43.69 -13.22
C LYS A 17 -10.83 43.64 -14.65
N ASP A 18 -11.22 42.61 -15.41
CA ASP A 18 -10.85 42.47 -16.82
C ASP A 18 -11.55 43.47 -17.74
N GLY A 19 -12.82 43.82 -17.45
CA GLY A 19 -13.54 44.88 -18.16
C GLY A 19 -12.86 46.23 -17.99
N LEU A 20 -12.52 46.59 -16.74
CA LEU A 20 -11.78 47.81 -16.43
C LEU A 20 -10.40 47.83 -17.11
N ARG A 21 -9.68 46.71 -17.11
CA ARG A 21 -8.35 46.59 -17.75
C ARG A 21 -8.42 46.84 -19.26
N LYS A 22 -9.38 46.24 -19.95
CA LYS A 22 -9.57 46.43 -21.41
C LYS A 22 -9.94 47.88 -21.74
N HIS A 23 -10.80 48.48 -20.93
CA HIS A 23 -11.18 49.87 -21.09
C HIS A 23 -9.96 50.81 -20.91
N LYS A 24 -9.18 50.64 -19.83
CA LYS A 24 -7.95 51.43 -19.62
C LYS A 24 -6.98 51.32 -20.80
N SER A 25 -6.80 50.13 -21.37
CA SER A 25 -5.92 49.96 -22.54
C SER A 25 -6.42 50.62 -23.83
N ALA A 26 -7.73 50.88 -23.96
CA ALA A 26 -8.32 51.47 -25.16
C ALA A 26 -8.55 52.98 -25.03
N ALA A 27 -9.00 53.45 -23.86
CA ALA A 27 -9.39 54.85 -23.62
C ALA A 27 -8.30 55.69 -22.94
N HIS A 28 -7.30 55.05 -22.31
CA HIS A 28 -6.19 55.71 -21.63
C HIS A 28 -4.83 55.17 -22.13
N PRO A 29 -4.43 55.45 -23.39
CA PRO A 29 -3.24 54.87 -24.00
C PRO A 29 -1.93 55.22 -23.26
N THR A 30 -1.93 56.34 -22.56
CA THR A 30 -0.77 56.94 -21.88
C THR A 30 -0.54 56.42 -20.46
N GLU A 31 -1.44 55.60 -19.92
CA GLU A 31 -1.20 54.81 -18.70
C GLU A 31 -1.33 53.32 -18.97
N SER A 32 -0.86 52.90 -20.15
CA SER A 32 -0.47 51.51 -20.32
C SER A 32 0.74 51.26 -19.41
N THR A 33 0.48 50.80 -18.18
CA THR A 33 1.37 49.82 -17.57
C THR A 33 1.36 48.61 -18.49
N HIS A 34 2.09 48.69 -19.60
CA HIS A 34 2.68 47.54 -20.23
C HIS A 34 3.59 46.96 -19.16
N ALA A 35 3.02 46.13 -18.29
CA ALA A 35 3.78 45.19 -17.51
C ALA A 35 4.44 44.27 -18.53
N SER A 36 5.60 44.71 -19.04
CA SER A 36 6.45 43.92 -19.89
C SER A 36 6.62 42.56 -19.22
N HIS A 37 6.57 41.51 -20.02
CA HIS A 37 6.69 40.13 -19.56
C HIS A 37 8.12 39.82 -19.07
N GLY A 38 8.58 40.55 -18.06
CA GLY A 38 9.88 40.40 -17.43
C GLY A 38 9.92 39.23 -16.47
N VAL A 39 11.14 38.76 -16.23
CA VAL A 39 11.48 37.68 -15.30
C VAL A 39 11.90 38.34 -13.98
N THR A 40 11.41 37.87 -12.84
CA THR A 40 11.78 38.43 -11.52
C THR A 40 12.81 37.56 -10.81
N CYS A 41 13.75 38.21 -10.14
CA CYS A 41 14.72 37.54 -9.27
C CYS A 41 14.02 36.91 -8.06
N PRO A 42 14.23 35.61 -7.77
CA PRO A 42 13.56 34.95 -6.66
C PRO A 42 14.09 35.34 -5.27
N ILE A 43 15.17 36.12 -5.20
CA ILE A 43 15.78 36.56 -3.93
C ILE A 43 15.40 38.00 -3.57
N CYS A 44 15.53 38.93 -4.52
CA CYS A 44 15.33 40.36 -4.29
C CYS A 44 14.17 40.98 -5.08
N ASP A 45 13.42 40.15 -5.83
CA ASP A 45 12.29 40.56 -6.69
C ASP A 45 12.62 41.58 -7.80
N GLN A 46 13.90 41.88 -8.04
CA GLN A 46 14.33 42.73 -9.14
C GLN A 46 13.86 42.17 -10.49
N ARG A 47 13.24 43.03 -11.31
CA ARG A 47 12.76 42.68 -12.64
C ARG A 47 13.89 42.75 -13.67
N SER A 48 13.91 41.74 -14.53
CA SER A 48 14.84 41.59 -15.64
C SER A 48 14.06 41.40 -16.94
N ALA A 49 14.58 41.88 -18.07
CA ALA A 49 13.89 41.78 -19.36
C ALA A 49 13.87 40.33 -19.90
N SER A 50 14.91 39.54 -19.59
CA SER A 50 15.04 38.15 -20.01
C SER A 50 15.64 37.25 -18.92
N HIS A 51 15.64 35.92 -19.15
CA HIS A 51 16.34 34.98 -18.26
C HIS A 51 17.87 35.17 -18.29
N LEU A 52 18.44 35.67 -19.39
CA LEU A 52 19.87 35.99 -19.45
C LEU A 52 20.20 37.17 -18.54
N ASP A 53 19.39 38.23 -18.59
CA ASP A 53 19.58 39.40 -17.72
C ASP A 53 19.37 39.02 -16.25
N LEU A 54 18.43 38.11 -15.97
CA LEU A 54 18.26 37.54 -14.63
C LEU A 54 19.53 36.81 -14.16
N ILE A 55 20.14 35.99 -15.03
CA ILE A 55 21.37 35.26 -14.68
C ILE A 55 22.51 36.22 -14.42
N GLU A 56 22.67 37.24 -15.25
CA GLU A 56 23.69 38.27 -15.06
C GLU A 56 23.49 39.04 -13.75
N HIS A 57 22.25 39.48 -13.48
CA HIS A 57 21.89 40.09 -12.20
C HIS A 57 22.23 39.19 -11.02
N CYS A 58 21.81 37.91 -11.05
CA CYS A 58 22.10 36.98 -9.98
C CYS A 58 23.60 36.73 -9.82
N ARG A 59 24.37 36.68 -10.92
CA ARG A 59 25.83 36.50 -10.87
C ARG A 59 26.53 37.66 -10.18
N LEU A 60 26.04 38.89 -10.36
CA LEU A 60 26.62 40.10 -9.78
C LEU A 60 26.14 40.34 -8.34
N SER A 61 24.84 40.18 -8.09
CA SER A 61 24.20 40.60 -6.83
C SER A 61 23.95 39.45 -5.85
N HIS A 62 23.92 38.21 -6.32
CA HIS A 62 23.59 37.02 -5.54
C HIS A 62 24.51 35.84 -5.88
N PRO A 63 25.83 35.95 -5.60
CA PRO A 63 26.78 34.89 -5.91
C PRO A 63 26.38 33.59 -5.19
N SER A 64 25.61 32.77 -5.89
CA SER A 64 24.99 31.56 -5.38
C SER A 64 24.84 30.61 -6.56
N ALA A 65 25.52 29.46 -6.44
CA ALA A 65 25.66 28.43 -7.47
C ALA A 65 26.44 28.86 -8.74
N ASP A 66 26.85 27.84 -9.50
CA ASP A 66 27.45 27.99 -10.82
C ASP A 66 26.39 28.49 -11.81
N LEU A 67 26.49 29.76 -12.21
CA LEU A 67 25.57 30.43 -13.14
C LEU A 67 26.14 30.52 -14.56
N THR A 68 26.96 29.55 -14.96
CA THR A 68 27.55 29.50 -16.30
C THR A 68 26.47 29.33 -17.38
N VAL A 69 26.46 30.26 -18.34
CA VAL A 69 25.61 30.18 -19.54
C VAL A 69 26.34 29.39 -20.61
N GLN A 70 25.72 28.29 -21.05
CA GLN A 70 26.21 27.46 -22.14
C GLN A 70 25.53 27.87 -23.45
N ARG A 71 26.33 28.01 -24.52
CA ARG A 71 25.85 28.21 -25.90
C ARG A 71 26.36 27.08 -26.76
N LYS A 72 25.46 26.32 -27.39
CA LYS A 72 25.82 25.19 -28.25
C LYS A 72 24.95 25.18 -29.50
N THR A 73 25.51 24.67 -30.59
CA THR A 73 24.80 24.42 -31.84
C THR A 73 24.90 22.94 -32.16
N PHE A 74 23.78 22.34 -32.52
CA PHE A 74 23.62 20.92 -32.81
C PHE A 74 23.12 20.74 -34.23
N ALA A 75 23.58 19.69 -34.91
CA ALA A 75 23.19 19.41 -36.30
C ALA A 75 21.69 19.06 -36.45
N SER A 76 21.05 18.55 -35.40
CA SER A 76 19.64 18.17 -35.45
C SER A 76 18.99 18.05 -34.07
N TRP A 77 17.66 18.03 -34.03
CA TRP A 77 16.87 17.86 -32.80
C TRP A 77 17.19 16.57 -32.04
N SER A 78 17.46 15.47 -32.74
CA SER A 78 17.75 14.16 -32.11
C SER A 78 19.05 14.16 -31.31
N THR A 79 19.99 15.03 -31.65
CA THR A 79 21.23 15.22 -30.87
C THR A 79 21.05 16.13 -29.64
N PHE A 80 19.92 16.85 -29.55
CA PHE A 80 19.57 17.75 -28.45
C PHE A 80 18.56 17.15 -27.45
N GLU A 81 17.54 16.41 -27.90
CA GLU A 81 16.56 15.74 -27.05
C GLU A 81 16.16 14.36 -27.62
N VAL A 82 16.07 13.34 -26.75
CA VAL A 82 15.57 12.00 -27.15
C VAL A 82 14.13 12.13 -27.63
N VAL A 83 13.91 11.88 -28.91
CA VAL A 83 12.59 11.48 -29.43
C VAL A 83 12.59 9.96 -29.41
N LEU A 84 11.68 9.33 -28.67
CA LEU A 84 11.46 7.89 -28.82
C LEU A 84 11.14 7.60 -30.29
N MET A 85 12.13 7.11 -31.05
CA MET A 85 11.89 6.54 -32.36
C MET A 85 11.55 5.07 -32.14
N CYS A 86 10.28 4.72 -32.33
CA CYS A 86 9.85 3.33 -32.40
C CYS A 86 10.41 2.71 -33.68
N ILE A 87 11.65 2.22 -33.65
CA ILE A 87 12.23 1.47 -34.76
C ILE A 87 11.91 -0.01 -34.55
N GLY A 88 10.82 -0.48 -35.17
CA GLY A 88 10.60 -1.90 -35.49
C GLY A 88 10.30 -2.87 -34.34
N VAL A 89 9.73 -4.01 -34.74
CA VAL A 89 9.07 -5.06 -33.93
C VAL A 89 9.99 -5.77 -32.91
N LEU A 90 11.30 -5.48 -32.89
CA LEU A 90 12.28 -6.14 -32.01
C LEU A 90 12.87 -5.26 -30.89
N GLY A 91 12.37 -4.03 -30.68
CA GLY A 91 12.50 -3.34 -29.40
C GLY A 91 13.93 -3.06 -28.91
N ILE A 92 14.90 -2.83 -29.80
CA ILE A 92 16.23 -2.33 -29.42
C ILE A 92 16.19 -0.81 -29.42
N VAL A 93 16.11 -0.21 -28.22
CA VAL A 93 16.28 1.23 -28.04
C VAL A 93 17.78 1.51 -27.92
N ALA A 94 18.40 2.04 -28.98
CA ALA A 94 19.71 2.66 -28.87
C ALA A 94 19.56 3.95 -28.05
N ILE A 95 20.02 3.93 -26.79
CA ILE A 95 20.05 5.11 -25.94
C ILE A 95 21.27 5.93 -26.36
N VAL A 96 21.09 6.88 -27.27
CA VAL A 96 22.05 7.99 -27.38
C VAL A 96 21.90 8.79 -26.10
N GLU A 97 22.93 8.89 -25.28
CA GLU A 97 22.92 9.84 -24.16
C GLU A 97 22.93 11.25 -24.75
N VAL A 98 21.76 11.87 -24.73
CA VAL A 98 21.55 13.16 -25.36
C VAL A 98 22.04 14.26 -24.41
N TRP A 99 22.72 15.27 -24.96
CA TRP A 99 23.39 16.35 -24.20
C TRP A 99 22.54 16.93 -23.06
N LYS A 100 21.24 17.15 -23.29
CA LYS A 100 20.32 17.65 -22.26
C LYS A 100 20.24 16.73 -21.03
N ASP A 101 20.12 15.42 -21.23
CA ASP A 101 20.00 14.45 -20.13
C ASP A 101 21.34 14.31 -19.38
N GLU A 102 22.46 14.38 -20.10
CA GLU A 102 23.81 14.38 -19.51
C GLU A 102 24.01 15.61 -18.61
N GLU A 103 23.67 16.80 -19.09
CA GLU A 103 23.76 18.05 -18.33
C GLU A 103 22.81 18.05 -17.12
N GLU A 104 21.56 17.61 -17.28
CA GLU A 104 20.60 17.48 -16.18
C GLU A 104 21.08 16.51 -15.09
N ARG A 105 21.79 15.45 -15.47
CA ARG A 105 22.41 14.49 -14.55
C ARG A 105 23.59 15.14 -13.84
N ARG A 106 24.52 15.75 -14.58
CA ARG A 106 25.73 16.41 -14.05
C ARG A 106 25.39 17.54 -13.08
N THR A 107 24.41 18.36 -13.43
CA THR A 107 24.03 19.55 -12.66
C THR A 107 22.91 19.28 -11.66
N CYS A 108 22.44 18.03 -11.57
CA CYS A 108 21.32 17.61 -10.71
C CYS A 108 20.01 18.36 -10.97
N SER A 109 19.85 18.95 -12.15
CA SER A 109 18.70 19.75 -12.56
C SER A 109 17.68 18.90 -13.35
N LYS A 110 16.54 19.50 -13.70
CA LYS A 110 15.56 18.94 -14.64
C LYS A 110 14.84 20.08 -15.35
N LEU A 111 14.94 20.12 -16.67
CA LEU A 111 14.28 21.06 -17.55
C LEU A 111 12.97 20.47 -18.09
N VAL A 112 11.92 21.28 -18.03
CA VAL A 112 10.59 20.93 -18.55
C VAL A 112 10.20 21.94 -19.61
N LYS A 113 9.75 21.46 -20.78
CA LYS A 113 9.24 22.30 -21.87
C LYS A 113 8.03 23.09 -21.38
N ARG A 114 8.07 24.42 -21.51
CA ARG A 114 7.05 25.35 -21.02
C ARG A 114 6.17 25.90 -22.13
N GLY A 115 6.71 26.01 -23.33
CA GLY A 115 5.99 26.50 -24.49
C GLY A 115 6.89 26.57 -25.70
N PHE A 116 6.32 27.03 -26.80
CA PHE A 116 7.06 27.33 -28.01
C PHE A 116 6.46 28.55 -28.71
N THR A 117 7.27 29.18 -29.56
CA THR A 117 6.85 30.32 -30.37
C THR A 117 7.48 30.19 -31.75
N LYS A 118 6.73 30.52 -32.79
CA LYS A 118 7.25 30.61 -34.16
C LYS A 118 7.90 31.97 -34.37
N SER A 119 9.07 31.99 -34.96
CA SER A 119 9.84 33.17 -35.32
C SER A 119 10.19 33.10 -36.81
N SER A 120 10.58 34.22 -37.41
CA SER A 120 11.15 34.27 -38.76
C SER A 120 12.43 33.42 -38.92
N LYS A 121 13.09 33.06 -37.80
CA LYS A 121 14.28 32.19 -37.79
C LYS A 121 13.97 30.71 -37.57
N GLY A 122 12.71 30.34 -37.36
CA GLY A 122 12.30 28.97 -37.03
C GLY A 122 11.52 28.86 -35.72
N ILE A 123 11.53 27.69 -35.08
CA ILE A 123 10.72 27.40 -33.88
C ILE A 123 11.57 27.55 -32.62
N VAL A 124 11.13 28.40 -31.70
CA VAL A 124 11.78 28.61 -30.40
C VAL A 124 11.04 27.85 -29.32
N HIS A 125 11.71 26.91 -28.67
CA HIS A 125 11.23 26.16 -27.51
C HIS A 125 11.82 26.72 -26.22
N MET A 126 10.95 26.97 -25.24
CA MET A 126 11.35 27.47 -23.94
C MET A 126 11.25 26.35 -22.90
N TYR A 127 12.34 26.10 -22.19
CA TYR A 127 12.43 25.16 -21.08
C TYR A 127 12.73 25.92 -19.79
N GLY A 128 12.15 25.45 -18.69
CA GLY A 128 12.44 25.98 -17.37
C GLY A 128 12.53 24.86 -16.34
N CYS A 129 13.22 25.13 -15.23
CA CYS A 129 13.37 24.20 -14.12
C CYS A 129 12.04 23.54 -13.70
N HIS A 130 12.07 22.24 -13.42
CA HIS A 130 10.93 21.46 -12.91
C HIS A 130 10.28 22.08 -11.66
N ASN A 131 11.11 22.67 -10.79
CA ASN A 131 10.71 23.28 -9.52
C ASN A 131 10.36 24.78 -9.65
N ALA A 132 10.44 25.38 -10.84
CA ALA A 132 9.98 26.75 -11.10
C ALA A 132 8.47 26.78 -11.44
N ASN A 133 7.90 27.99 -11.55
CA ASN A 133 6.46 28.29 -11.65
C ASN A 133 5.65 27.96 -10.40
N GLY A 134 6.22 28.21 -9.22
CA GLY A 134 5.54 28.19 -7.92
C GLY A 134 5.03 29.56 -7.49
N ALA A 135 4.22 29.60 -6.44
CA ALA A 135 3.61 30.83 -5.91
C ALA A 135 4.52 31.61 -4.92
N GLY A 136 5.74 31.13 -4.65
CA GLY A 136 6.74 31.87 -3.87
C GLY A 136 6.52 31.96 -2.36
N ALA A 137 5.44 31.37 -1.81
CA ALA A 137 5.19 31.45 -0.36
C ALA A 137 6.21 30.61 0.44
N ARG A 138 6.91 31.25 1.39
CA ARG A 138 7.61 30.54 2.47
C ARG A 138 6.60 29.68 3.22
N ILE A 139 6.82 28.38 3.22
CA ILE A 139 5.89 27.41 3.80
C ILE A 139 6.06 27.44 5.31
N ASP A 140 5.02 27.90 6.01
CA ASP A 140 4.95 27.76 7.46
C ASP A 140 4.91 26.26 7.84
N ALA A 141 5.76 25.85 8.77
CA ALA A 141 5.88 24.46 9.23
C ALA A 141 4.58 23.98 9.93
N THR A 142 3.76 24.91 10.43
CA THR A 142 2.48 24.64 11.11
C THR A 142 1.29 24.37 10.17
N GLU A 143 1.34 24.79 8.90
CA GLU A 143 0.35 24.46 7.84
C GLU A 143 0.53 23.02 7.26
N ARG A 144 1.00 22.09 8.10
CA ARG A 144 1.32 20.71 7.70
C ARG A 144 0.11 19.78 7.63
N LYS A 145 -1.05 20.22 8.11
CA LYS A 145 -2.28 19.42 8.15
C LYS A 145 -3.29 19.95 7.14
N GLN A 146 -3.39 19.29 5.99
CA GLN A 146 -4.63 18.80 5.35
C GLN A 146 -4.57 18.76 3.81
N ARG A 147 -4.76 17.54 3.29
CA ARG A 147 -5.49 17.14 2.06
C ARG A 147 -5.23 17.78 0.69
N TYR A 148 -4.34 18.76 0.51
CA TYR A 148 -3.94 19.23 -0.82
C TYR A 148 -2.57 18.69 -1.24
N ARG A 149 -2.48 18.10 -2.44
CA ARG A 149 -1.22 17.71 -3.07
C ARG A 149 -0.42 18.99 -3.34
N LYS A 150 0.47 19.37 -2.40
CA LYS A 150 1.28 20.59 -2.54
C LYS A 150 2.07 20.54 -3.86
N SER A 151 2.08 21.65 -4.58
CA SER A 151 2.95 21.82 -5.74
C SER A 151 4.40 21.69 -5.29
N ARG A 152 5.21 20.92 -6.04
CA ARG A 152 6.66 20.82 -5.80
C ARG A 152 7.43 22.07 -6.25
N ARG A 153 6.70 23.05 -6.84
CA ARG A 153 7.28 24.26 -7.40
C ARG A 153 7.38 25.35 -6.34
N VAL A 154 8.52 26.01 -6.29
CA VAL A 154 8.89 26.93 -5.20
C VAL A 154 8.63 28.38 -5.62
N HIS A 155 9.43 28.90 -6.57
CA HIS A 155 9.34 30.27 -7.07
C HIS A 155 8.80 30.33 -8.48
N LYS A 156 8.28 31.49 -8.90
CA LYS A 156 7.77 31.71 -10.25
C LYS A 156 8.86 31.50 -11.30
N TYR A 157 10.05 32.04 -11.05
CA TYR A 157 11.21 31.91 -11.93
C TYR A 157 12.40 31.26 -11.22
N CYS A 158 13.30 30.71 -12.01
CA CYS A 158 14.57 30.13 -11.59
C CYS A 158 15.59 30.45 -12.69
N THR A 159 16.86 30.63 -12.31
CA THR A 159 17.97 30.82 -13.27
C THR A 159 18.20 29.58 -14.15
N CYS A 160 17.75 28.39 -13.73
CA CYS A 160 17.84 27.18 -14.53
C CYS A 160 16.77 27.19 -15.65
N TYR A 161 17.23 27.37 -16.88
CA TYR A 161 16.40 27.49 -18.08
C TYR A 161 17.16 27.03 -19.33
N ALA A 162 16.43 26.76 -20.41
CA ALA A 162 17.02 26.67 -21.74
C ALA A 162 16.10 27.31 -22.79
N LYS A 163 16.71 28.06 -23.71
CA LYS A 163 16.08 28.52 -24.95
C LYS A 163 16.70 27.72 -26.09
N VAL A 164 15.86 27.03 -26.83
CA VAL A 164 16.26 26.13 -27.92
C VAL A 164 15.60 26.62 -29.19
N THR A 165 16.39 27.00 -30.19
CA THR A 165 15.90 27.50 -31.47
C THR A 165 16.20 26.45 -32.54
N GLN A 166 15.14 25.84 -33.06
CA GLN A 166 15.21 24.98 -34.23
C GLN A 166 15.10 25.85 -35.48
N LEU A 167 16.18 25.91 -36.25
CA LEU A 167 16.27 26.66 -37.51
C LEU A 167 15.58 25.89 -38.64
N GLU A 168 15.29 26.58 -39.75
CA GLU A 168 14.59 26.00 -40.90
C GLU A 168 15.41 24.91 -41.62
N ASP A 169 16.74 24.98 -41.53
CA ASP A 169 17.68 23.99 -42.06
C ASP A 169 17.77 22.70 -41.20
N GLY A 170 17.08 22.66 -40.05
CA GLY A 170 17.08 21.56 -39.10
C GLY A 170 18.13 21.67 -37.99
N THR A 171 19.04 22.64 -38.06
CA THR A 171 20.05 22.93 -37.03
C THR A 171 19.37 23.43 -35.75
N VAL A 172 19.96 23.14 -34.59
CA VAL A 172 19.41 23.51 -33.28
C VAL A 172 20.41 24.33 -32.47
N ASP A 173 20.07 25.58 -32.20
CA ASP A 173 20.83 26.48 -31.33
C ASP A 173 20.28 26.46 -29.91
N VAL A 174 21.16 26.31 -28.92
CA VAL A 174 20.79 26.20 -27.51
C VAL A 174 21.54 27.23 -26.69
N ILE A 175 20.78 27.97 -25.88
CA ILE A 175 21.29 28.82 -24.81
C ILE A 175 20.69 28.33 -23.51
N ALA A 176 21.51 27.82 -22.59
CA ALA A 176 21.04 27.19 -21.36
C ALA A 176 21.88 27.60 -20.14
N CYS A 177 21.24 27.63 -18.98
CA CYS A 177 21.88 27.68 -17.68
C CYS A 177 21.24 26.61 -16.79
N PHE A 178 22.06 25.88 -16.05
CA PHE A 178 21.62 24.81 -15.16
C PHE A 178 21.79 25.16 -13.67
N GLY A 179 22.38 26.31 -13.37
CA GLY A 179 22.49 26.85 -12.01
C GLY A 179 21.14 27.28 -11.47
N HIS A 180 20.94 27.12 -10.15
CA HIS A 180 19.69 27.43 -9.47
C HIS A 180 19.88 28.53 -8.43
N VAL A 181 19.05 29.57 -8.53
CA VAL A 181 18.91 30.64 -7.52
C VAL A 181 17.49 30.63 -6.97
N GLY A 182 17.36 30.84 -5.67
CA GLY A 182 16.08 30.91 -4.95
C GLY A 182 15.55 29.58 -4.42
N HIS A 183 16.07 28.43 -4.84
CA HIS A 183 15.70 27.15 -4.23
C HIS A 183 16.85 26.15 -4.20
N GLU A 184 16.84 25.27 -3.21
CA GLU A 184 17.80 24.18 -3.11
C GLU A 184 17.49 23.05 -4.12
N LEU A 185 18.53 22.26 -4.42
CA LEU A 185 18.40 21.04 -5.19
C LEU A 185 17.75 19.96 -4.32
N ASN A 186 16.63 19.39 -4.80
CA ASN A 186 16.00 18.26 -4.13
C ASN A 186 15.87 17.08 -5.09
N ARG A 187 16.86 16.19 -5.09
CA ARG A 187 16.87 15.09 -6.06
C ARG A 187 15.73 14.11 -5.85
N ALA A 188 15.22 13.92 -4.63
CA ALA A 188 14.06 13.05 -4.37
C ALA A 188 12.77 13.51 -5.09
N THR A 189 12.64 14.82 -5.37
CA THR A 189 11.46 15.37 -6.04
C THR A 189 11.48 15.25 -7.56
N ILE A 190 12.64 15.00 -8.15
CA ILE A 190 12.80 14.89 -9.60
C ILE A 190 12.27 13.53 -10.08
N PRO A 191 11.63 13.42 -11.25
CA PRO A 191 11.23 12.14 -11.82
C PRO A 191 12.43 11.20 -12.01
N LEU A 192 12.20 9.90 -11.92
CA LEU A 192 13.20 8.90 -12.33
C LEU A 192 13.46 9.04 -13.82
N SER A 193 14.73 8.95 -14.22
CA SER A 193 15.10 8.86 -15.64
C SER A 193 14.68 7.50 -16.21
N GLU A 194 14.61 7.37 -17.54
CA GLU A 194 14.27 6.07 -18.15
C GLU A 194 15.31 5.00 -17.82
N SER A 195 16.60 5.36 -17.72
CA SER A 195 17.65 4.43 -17.28
C SER A 195 17.46 3.99 -15.82
N ASP A 196 17.02 4.89 -14.94
CA ASP A 196 16.69 4.55 -13.55
C ASP A 196 15.50 3.60 -13.50
N VAL A 197 14.46 3.86 -14.31
CA VAL A 197 13.27 3.01 -14.42
C VAL A 197 13.65 1.62 -14.90
N THR A 198 14.47 1.50 -15.95
CA THR A 198 14.97 0.21 -16.46
C THR A 198 15.78 -0.55 -15.42
N THR A 199 16.61 0.14 -14.64
CA THR A 199 17.37 -0.48 -13.53
C THR A 199 16.45 -1.07 -12.47
N VAL A 200 15.40 -0.34 -12.08
CA VAL A 200 14.44 -0.83 -11.08
C VAL A 200 13.60 -1.96 -11.65
N ARG A 201 13.21 -1.85 -12.92
CA ARG A 201 12.43 -2.85 -13.65
C ARG A 201 13.15 -4.20 -13.70
N SER A 202 14.42 -4.23 -14.09
CA SER A 202 15.18 -5.49 -14.16
C SER A 202 15.33 -6.16 -12.79
N MET A 203 15.40 -5.39 -11.70
CA MET A 203 15.39 -5.93 -10.35
C MET A 203 14.04 -6.55 -9.97
N ILE A 204 12.92 -5.97 -10.43
CA ILE A 204 11.57 -6.53 -10.24
C ILE A 204 11.44 -7.83 -11.06
N GLU A 205 11.87 -7.82 -12.32
CA GLU A 205 11.84 -9.01 -13.20
C GLU A 205 12.71 -10.15 -12.66
N ALA A 206 13.79 -9.83 -11.93
CA ALA A 206 14.61 -10.81 -11.22
C ALA A 206 13.98 -11.34 -9.91
N GLY A 207 12.72 -11.00 -9.61
CA GLY A 207 12.01 -11.45 -8.41
C GLY A 207 12.52 -10.85 -7.09
N ILE A 208 13.22 -9.71 -7.14
CA ILE A 208 13.78 -9.09 -5.92
C ILE A 208 12.66 -8.35 -5.17
N PRO A 209 12.44 -8.62 -3.87
CA PRO A 209 11.40 -7.95 -3.10
C PRO A 209 11.57 -6.43 -3.03
N THR A 210 10.46 -5.69 -3.07
CA THR A 210 10.45 -4.21 -3.11
C THR A 210 11.29 -3.55 -2.00
N ASN A 211 11.22 -4.06 -0.77
CA ASN A 211 12.00 -3.54 0.36
C ASN A 211 13.51 -3.77 0.17
N ILE A 212 13.90 -4.89 -0.42
CA ILE A 212 15.29 -5.21 -0.75
C ILE A 212 15.79 -4.31 -1.88
N ILE A 213 14.99 -4.07 -2.92
CA ILE A 213 15.32 -3.13 -4.00
C ILE A 213 15.65 -1.74 -3.42
N VAL A 214 14.75 -1.19 -2.58
CA VAL A 214 14.94 0.12 -1.97
C VAL A 214 16.19 0.17 -1.09
N SER A 215 16.40 -0.85 -0.25
CA SER A 215 17.57 -0.93 0.64
C SER A 215 18.88 -1.06 -0.15
N LYS A 216 18.91 -1.94 -1.16
CA LYS A 216 20.08 -2.18 -2.00
C LYS A 216 20.46 -0.95 -2.82
N LEU A 217 19.50 -0.29 -3.47
CA LEU A 217 19.79 0.93 -4.24
C LEU A 217 20.28 2.05 -3.33
N ARG A 218 19.71 2.20 -2.13
CA ARG A 218 20.15 3.22 -1.18
C ARG A 218 21.55 2.96 -0.64
N THR A 219 21.91 1.70 -0.37
CA THR A 219 23.22 1.36 0.22
C THR A 219 24.34 1.31 -0.82
N THR A 220 24.08 0.74 -2.00
CA THR A 220 25.11 0.53 -3.03
C THR A 220 25.43 1.76 -3.87
N ARG A 221 24.47 2.69 -4.03
CA ARG A 221 24.64 3.89 -4.87
C ARG A 221 24.93 5.15 -4.06
N TRP A 222 24.91 5.08 -2.73
CA TRP A 222 25.20 6.24 -1.89
C TRP A 222 26.69 6.49 -1.82
N LEU A 223 27.09 7.73 -2.16
CA LEU A 223 28.49 8.15 -2.15
C LEU A 223 28.74 9.01 -0.91
N SER A 224 29.46 8.50 0.08
CA SER A 224 29.67 9.20 1.36
C SER A 224 30.39 10.55 1.23
N ASN A 225 31.17 10.75 0.17
CA ASN A 225 31.88 11.99 -0.15
C ASN A 225 31.02 13.02 -0.92
N VAL A 226 29.77 12.71 -1.25
CA VAL A 226 28.86 13.58 -1.99
C VAL A 226 27.74 14.07 -1.08
N ALA A 227 27.46 15.37 -1.12
CA ALA A 227 26.38 15.95 -0.32
C ALA A 227 25.01 15.33 -0.70
N PRO A 228 24.08 15.12 0.25
CA PRO A 228 22.79 14.46 0.01
C PRO A 228 22.03 15.00 -1.22
N GLN A 229 21.98 16.31 -1.40
CA GLN A 229 21.31 16.99 -2.49
C GLN A 229 21.88 16.68 -3.89
N ARG A 230 23.10 16.13 -3.96
CA ARG A 230 23.81 15.73 -5.19
C ARG A 230 23.88 14.21 -5.39
N GLN A 231 23.25 13.42 -4.51
CA GLN A 231 23.15 11.97 -4.67
C GLN A 231 22.25 11.61 -5.86
N ALA A 232 22.46 10.44 -6.46
CA ALA A 232 21.63 9.97 -7.57
C ALA A 232 20.14 9.84 -7.17
N ARG A 233 19.22 10.00 -8.13
CA ARG A 233 17.77 9.88 -7.87
C ARG A 233 17.40 8.52 -7.29
N LEU A 234 18.07 7.45 -7.71
CA LEU A 234 17.86 6.07 -7.23
C LEU A 234 18.08 5.93 -5.71
N CYS A 235 18.97 6.71 -5.09
CA CYS A 235 19.21 6.67 -3.64
C CYS A 235 17.96 7.07 -2.83
N PHE A 236 17.07 7.86 -3.45
CA PHE A 236 15.84 8.38 -2.86
C PHE A 236 14.58 7.62 -3.30
N ILE A 237 14.73 6.45 -3.94
CA ILE A 237 13.57 5.66 -4.35
C ILE A 237 12.77 5.18 -3.14
N THR A 238 11.45 5.12 -3.29
CA THR A 238 10.52 4.64 -2.27
C THR A 238 9.85 3.33 -2.70
N ALA A 239 9.30 2.58 -1.74
CA ALA A 239 8.50 1.39 -2.06
C ALA A 239 7.30 1.71 -2.99
N ARG A 240 6.77 2.93 -2.88
CA ARG A 240 5.72 3.43 -3.78
C ARG A 240 6.22 3.64 -5.20
N ASP A 241 7.43 4.15 -5.39
CA ASP A 241 8.01 4.32 -6.72
C ASP A 241 8.19 2.95 -7.40
N VAL A 242 8.71 1.95 -6.68
CA VAL A 242 8.86 0.57 -7.16
C VAL A 242 7.50 -0.03 -7.52
N ALA A 243 6.50 0.11 -6.65
CA ALA A 243 5.15 -0.40 -6.92
C ALA A 243 4.49 0.27 -8.13
N ASN A 244 4.71 1.58 -8.33
CA ASN A 244 4.20 2.30 -9.50
C ASN A 244 4.88 1.83 -10.79
N ILE A 245 6.18 1.54 -10.75
CA ILE A 245 6.90 0.96 -11.89
C ILE A 245 6.35 -0.43 -12.18
N ALA A 246 6.24 -1.31 -11.18
CA ALA A 246 5.67 -2.64 -11.35
C ALA A 246 4.27 -2.58 -12.01
N ALA A 247 3.38 -1.72 -11.49
CA ALA A 247 2.04 -1.54 -12.04
C ALA A 247 2.04 -0.98 -13.47
N ARG A 248 2.93 -0.02 -13.79
CA ARG A 248 3.05 0.57 -15.13
C ARG A 248 3.46 -0.45 -16.18
N TYR A 249 4.31 -1.41 -15.82
CA TYR A 249 4.86 -2.42 -16.73
C TYR A 249 4.20 -3.80 -16.59
N GLY A 250 3.12 -3.93 -15.79
CA GLY A 250 2.41 -5.20 -15.62
C GLY A 250 3.19 -6.27 -14.84
N LEU A 251 4.15 -5.86 -14.01
CA LEU A 251 5.02 -6.74 -13.22
C LEU A 251 4.52 -6.92 -11.78
N VAL A 252 3.19 -6.93 -11.60
CA VAL A 252 2.59 -7.16 -10.29
C VAL A 252 2.32 -8.65 -10.15
N GLU A 253 2.97 -9.30 -9.18
CA GLU A 253 2.79 -10.73 -8.92
C GLU A 253 1.31 -11.07 -8.70
N GLY A 254 0.87 -12.20 -9.27
CA GLY A 254 -0.51 -12.66 -9.22
C GLY A 254 -1.51 -11.86 -10.06
N MET A 255 -1.05 -10.85 -10.82
CA MET A 255 -1.91 -10.04 -11.69
C MET A 255 -1.58 -10.28 -13.18
N THR A 256 -2.42 -11.07 -13.85
CA THR A 256 -2.30 -11.37 -15.29
C THR A 256 -3.20 -10.49 -16.16
N SER A 257 -4.22 -9.86 -15.58
CA SER A 257 -5.15 -8.97 -16.29
C SER A 257 -5.54 -7.73 -15.48
N LYS A 258 -5.91 -6.66 -16.18
CA LYS A 258 -6.52 -5.47 -15.56
C LYS A 258 -7.87 -5.79 -14.92
N ASP A 259 -8.60 -6.76 -15.46
CA ASP A 259 -9.79 -7.34 -14.85
C ASP A 259 -9.36 -8.36 -13.78
N ASP A 260 -9.74 -8.16 -12.52
CA ASP A 260 -9.37 -9.08 -11.45
C ASP A 260 -10.13 -10.40 -11.46
N ARG A 261 -11.30 -10.48 -12.09
CA ARG A 261 -11.99 -11.77 -12.25
C ARG A 261 -11.29 -12.62 -13.31
N GLN A 262 -10.89 -12.00 -14.42
CA GLN A 262 -10.07 -12.69 -15.43
C GLN A 262 -8.72 -13.12 -14.85
N SER A 263 -8.06 -12.22 -14.10
CA SER A 263 -6.78 -12.54 -13.46
C SER A 263 -6.91 -13.64 -12.42
N LEU A 264 -8.01 -13.64 -11.65
CA LEU A 264 -8.32 -14.70 -10.71
C LEU A 264 -8.49 -16.05 -11.42
N ARG A 265 -9.20 -16.08 -12.55
CA ARG A 265 -9.41 -17.30 -13.32
C ARG A 265 -8.09 -17.91 -13.74
N THR A 266 -7.19 -17.12 -14.32
CA THR A 266 -5.84 -17.59 -14.66
C THR A 266 -5.07 -18.07 -13.43
N LEU A 267 -5.19 -17.37 -12.31
CA LEU A 267 -4.51 -17.75 -11.06
C LEU A 267 -4.98 -19.08 -10.50
N VAL A 268 -6.28 -19.39 -10.58
CA VAL A 268 -6.82 -20.68 -10.08
C VAL A 268 -6.65 -21.81 -11.11
N GLU A 269 -6.56 -21.48 -12.40
CA GLU A 269 -6.20 -22.42 -13.46
C GLU A 269 -4.72 -22.83 -13.41
N ASP A 270 -3.85 -21.99 -12.85
CA ASP A 270 -2.43 -22.29 -12.63
C ASP A 270 -2.25 -23.14 -11.35
N GLN A 271 -2.38 -24.47 -11.51
CA GLN A 271 -2.67 -25.46 -10.47
C GLN A 271 -1.55 -25.77 -9.45
N GLU A 272 -0.39 -25.10 -9.45
CA GLU A 272 0.73 -25.57 -8.61
C GLU A 272 0.48 -25.45 -7.09
N GLN A 273 -0.32 -24.45 -6.66
CA GLN A 273 -0.55 -24.18 -5.23
C GLN A 273 -1.98 -24.50 -4.75
N VAL A 274 -2.85 -24.92 -5.66
CA VAL A 274 -4.27 -25.20 -5.40
C VAL A 274 -4.51 -26.71 -5.49
N ALA A 275 -4.95 -27.33 -4.40
CA ALA A 275 -5.25 -28.77 -4.34
C ALA A 275 -6.64 -29.11 -4.87
N ALA A 276 -7.59 -28.19 -4.69
CA ALA A 276 -8.96 -28.32 -5.15
C ALA A 276 -9.57 -26.91 -5.22
N VAL A 277 -10.44 -26.67 -6.20
CA VAL A 277 -11.10 -25.38 -6.39
C VAL A 277 -12.47 -25.58 -7.02
N GLU A 278 -13.43 -24.77 -6.58
CA GLU A 278 -14.73 -24.56 -7.20
C GLU A 278 -14.91 -23.05 -7.40
N LEU A 279 -15.17 -22.62 -8.64
CA LEU A 279 -15.42 -21.23 -8.99
C LEU A 279 -16.76 -21.09 -9.71
N CYS A 280 -17.70 -20.39 -9.10
CA CYS A 280 -18.96 -19.98 -9.73
C CYS A 280 -18.94 -18.46 -9.95
N GLU A 281 -18.98 -18.05 -11.22
CA GLU A 281 -19.10 -16.63 -11.56
C GLU A 281 -20.55 -16.15 -11.55
N THR A 282 -20.73 -14.84 -11.41
CA THR A 282 -22.04 -14.19 -11.46
C THR A 282 -21.99 -12.91 -12.27
N SER A 283 -23.03 -12.67 -13.06
CA SER A 283 -23.30 -11.40 -13.71
C SER A 283 -24.04 -10.41 -12.81
N ASN A 284 -24.48 -10.82 -11.62
CA ASN A 284 -25.20 -9.95 -10.69
C ASN A 284 -24.29 -8.80 -10.22
N PRO A 285 -24.69 -7.53 -10.38
CA PRO A 285 -23.89 -6.37 -9.97
C PRO A 285 -23.53 -6.34 -8.47
N SER A 286 -24.38 -6.92 -7.61
CA SER A 286 -24.10 -7.04 -6.17
C SER A 286 -23.00 -8.05 -5.85
N GLY A 287 -22.69 -8.94 -6.79
CA GLY A 287 -21.84 -10.10 -6.57
C GLY A 287 -22.57 -11.30 -5.95
N ASP A 288 -23.88 -11.22 -5.76
CA ASP A 288 -24.70 -12.36 -5.35
C ASP A 288 -24.64 -13.50 -6.38
N GLY A 289 -24.48 -14.73 -5.91
CA GLY A 289 -24.18 -15.91 -6.74
C GLY A 289 -22.70 -16.11 -7.06
N PHE A 290 -21.80 -15.18 -6.71
CA PHE A 290 -20.36 -15.44 -6.77
C PHE A 290 -19.94 -16.41 -5.66
N LEU A 291 -19.17 -17.43 -6.04
CA LEU A 291 -18.54 -18.36 -5.11
C LEU A 291 -17.14 -18.71 -5.60
N LEU A 292 -16.16 -18.61 -4.72
CA LEU A 292 -14.86 -19.23 -4.91
C LEU A 292 -14.53 -20.02 -3.65
N ALA A 293 -14.41 -21.33 -3.75
CA ALA A 293 -13.93 -22.19 -2.69
C ALA A 293 -12.66 -22.89 -3.16
N PHE A 294 -11.60 -22.91 -2.33
CA PHE A 294 -10.37 -23.59 -2.69
C PHE A 294 -9.62 -24.14 -1.48
N VAL A 295 -8.91 -25.24 -1.70
CA VAL A 295 -8.00 -25.88 -0.74
C VAL A 295 -6.58 -25.67 -1.24
N THR A 296 -5.68 -25.18 -0.39
CA THR A 296 -4.27 -25.02 -0.78
C THR A 296 -3.53 -26.36 -0.73
N VAL A 297 -2.50 -26.55 -1.55
CA VAL A 297 -1.68 -27.79 -1.55
C VAL A 297 -1.13 -28.12 -0.16
N ASN A 298 -0.58 -27.12 0.54
CA ASN A 298 -0.13 -27.33 1.91
C ASN A 298 -1.31 -27.52 2.86
N GLY A 299 -2.41 -26.78 2.67
CA GLY A 299 -3.64 -26.95 3.45
C GLY A 299 -4.16 -28.38 3.45
N LYS A 300 -4.15 -29.06 2.30
CA LYS A 300 -4.48 -30.49 2.19
C LYS A 300 -3.57 -31.35 3.09
N LYS A 301 -2.25 -31.13 3.05
CA LYS A 301 -1.30 -31.87 3.92
C LYS A 301 -1.64 -31.70 5.41
N TYR A 302 -2.04 -30.49 5.82
CA TYR A 302 -2.43 -30.22 7.21
C TYR A 302 -3.80 -30.80 7.56
N LEU A 303 -4.77 -30.80 6.63
CA LEU A 303 -6.06 -31.47 6.80
C LEU A 303 -5.88 -32.99 6.98
N ASP A 304 -5.09 -33.63 6.11
CA ASP A 304 -4.81 -35.07 6.18
C ASP A 304 -4.11 -35.44 7.49
N ARG A 305 -3.16 -34.60 7.93
CA ARG A 305 -2.36 -34.88 9.12
C ARG A 305 -3.06 -34.54 10.43
N TYR A 306 -3.82 -33.45 10.48
CA TYR A 306 -4.29 -32.85 11.72
C TYR A 306 -5.80 -32.57 11.76
N GLY A 307 -6.54 -32.79 10.67
CA GLY A 307 -7.98 -32.49 10.59
C GLY A 307 -8.82 -33.19 11.66
N TYR A 308 -8.37 -34.37 12.12
CA TYR A 308 -9.02 -35.12 13.20
C TYR A 308 -9.01 -34.41 14.56
N ARG A 309 -8.13 -33.41 14.76
CA ARG A 309 -7.97 -32.73 16.06
C ARG A 309 -8.99 -31.63 16.28
N GLY A 310 -9.44 -31.00 15.20
CA GLY A 310 -10.41 -29.92 15.27
C GLY A 310 -10.27 -28.95 14.11
N LEU A 311 -11.42 -28.48 13.65
CA LEU A 311 -11.56 -27.51 12.59
C LEU A 311 -12.06 -26.20 13.18
N VAL A 312 -11.47 -25.08 12.77
CA VAL A 312 -11.95 -23.73 13.10
C VAL A 312 -12.34 -23.06 11.79
N PHE A 313 -13.54 -22.50 11.73
CA PHE A 313 -14.07 -21.84 10.54
C PHE A 313 -14.70 -20.52 10.95
N ASP A 314 -14.24 -19.43 10.35
CA ASP A 314 -14.71 -18.08 10.67
C ASP A 314 -14.62 -17.17 9.43
N ASP A 315 -15.53 -16.20 9.32
CA ASP A 315 -15.61 -15.27 8.19
C ASP A 315 -15.07 -13.87 8.49
N THR A 316 -14.46 -13.26 7.48
CA THR A 316 -13.90 -11.90 7.53
C THR A 316 -14.54 -11.04 6.45
N PHE A 317 -14.96 -9.84 6.85
CA PHE A 317 -15.57 -8.83 5.98
C PHE A 317 -14.54 -7.83 5.42
N ASN A 318 -14.92 -7.14 4.33
CA ASN A 318 -14.20 -6.01 3.73
C ASN A 318 -12.76 -6.33 3.26
N VAL A 319 -12.57 -7.57 2.79
CA VAL A 319 -11.26 -8.05 2.30
C VAL A 319 -11.04 -7.65 0.84
N THR A 320 -12.07 -7.77 0.02
CA THR A 320 -12.02 -7.45 -1.42
C THR A 320 -12.74 -6.14 -1.72
N ARG A 321 -12.59 -5.60 -2.93
CA ARG A 321 -13.37 -4.45 -3.44
C ARG A 321 -14.87 -4.77 -3.62
N TYR A 322 -15.22 -6.05 -3.59
CA TYR A 322 -16.59 -6.53 -3.62
C TYR A 322 -17.09 -6.74 -2.20
N CYS A 323 -18.40 -6.79 -2.03
CA CYS A 323 -19.05 -7.11 -0.76
C CYS A 323 -18.93 -8.60 -0.38
N PHE A 324 -17.88 -9.30 -0.83
CA PHE A 324 -17.62 -10.69 -0.50
C PHE A 324 -17.04 -10.82 0.91
N ARG A 325 -17.50 -11.86 1.60
CA ARG A 325 -16.93 -12.35 2.84
C ARG A 325 -15.92 -13.45 2.52
N LEU A 326 -14.79 -13.43 3.22
CA LEU A 326 -13.77 -14.47 3.15
C LEU A 326 -13.87 -15.33 4.41
N ALA A 327 -14.35 -16.56 4.27
CA ALA A 327 -14.25 -17.56 5.33
C ALA A 327 -12.99 -18.40 5.15
N THR A 328 -12.36 -18.78 6.26
CA THR A 328 -11.14 -19.60 6.25
C THR A 328 -11.29 -20.78 7.20
N LEU A 329 -11.02 -21.98 6.69
CA LEU A 329 -10.92 -23.22 7.45
C LEU A 329 -9.49 -23.40 7.95
N LEU A 330 -9.32 -23.40 9.27
CA LEU A 330 -8.07 -23.57 9.98
C LEU A 330 -8.03 -24.96 10.65
N VAL A 331 -6.85 -25.58 10.63
CA VAL A 331 -6.56 -26.81 11.35
C VAL A 331 -5.47 -26.54 12.38
N ALA A 332 -5.61 -27.07 13.60
CA ALA A 332 -4.58 -26.93 14.62
C ALA A 332 -3.57 -28.08 14.60
N ASP A 333 -2.28 -27.77 14.64
CA ASP A 333 -1.18 -28.74 14.68
C ASP A 333 -0.83 -29.23 16.11
N ASP A 334 0.19 -30.10 16.22
CA ASP A 334 0.76 -30.67 17.47
C ASP A 334 1.17 -29.64 18.52
N ALA A 335 1.57 -28.45 18.08
CA ALA A 335 1.96 -27.36 18.95
C ALA A 335 0.79 -26.39 19.26
N GLY A 336 -0.41 -26.67 18.76
CA GLY A 336 -1.57 -25.79 18.93
C GLY A 336 -1.48 -24.53 18.06
N ASN A 337 -0.76 -24.56 16.93
CA ASN A 337 -0.79 -23.49 15.95
C ASN A 337 -1.88 -23.75 14.90
N GLY A 338 -2.62 -22.71 14.52
CA GLY A 338 -3.59 -22.78 13.43
C GLY A 338 -2.94 -22.62 12.06
N PHE A 339 -3.21 -23.55 11.14
CA PHE A 339 -2.82 -23.48 9.73
C PHE A 339 -4.05 -23.24 8.84
N PRO A 340 -4.05 -22.23 7.95
CA PRO A 340 -5.15 -21.99 7.01
C PRO A 340 -5.12 -22.99 5.87
N CYS A 341 -6.12 -23.87 5.82
CA CYS A 341 -6.14 -24.98 4.88
C CYS A 341 -7.00 -24.70 3.64
N ALA A 342 -8.19 -24.16 3.85
CA ALA A 342 -9.17 -23.90 2.80
C ALA A 342 -9.85 -22.55 2.99
N HIS A 343 -10.33 -21.97 1.90
CA HIS A 343 -10.91 -20.63 1.88
C HIS A 343 -12.18 -20.61 1.04
N LEU A 344 -13.16 -19.81 1.47
CA LEU A 344 -14.41 -19.56 0.77
C LEU A 344 -14.64 -18.05 0.65
N LEU A 345 -14.82 -17.58 -0.58
CA LEU A 345 -15.24 -16.23 -0.91
C LEU A 345 -16.67 -16.29 -1.47
N SER A 346 -17.60 -15.63 -0.77
CA SER A 346 -19.00 -15.54 -1.19
C SER A 346 -19.64 -14.26 -0.67
N TYR A 347 -20.69 -13.78 -1.36
CA TYR A 347 -21.51 -12.67 -0.90
C TYR A 347 -22.38 -13.04 0.33
N ARG A 348 -23.09 -14.18 0.29
CA ARG A 348 -24.10 -14.52 1.30
C ARG A 348 -23.57 -15.37 2.46
N MET A 349 -22.57 -16.23 2.21
CA MET A 349 -22.01 -17.14 3.21
C MET A 349 -23.09 -17.97 3.94
N THR A 350 -24.04 -18.56 3.20
CA THR A 350 -25.08 -19.43 3.77
C THR A 350 -24.59 -20.87 3.86
N SER A 351 -25.43 -21.76 4.40
CA SER A 351 -25.12 -23.20 4.46
C SER A 351 -24.80 -23.79 3.08
N LYS A 352 -25.40 -23.28 1.99
CA LYS A 352 -25.17 -23.77 0.63
C LYS A 352 -23.74 -23.50 0.16
N GLU A 353 -23.24 -22.28 0.34
CA GLU A 353 -21.87 -21.95 -0.06
C GLU A 353 -20.83 -22.63 0.83
N VAL A 354 -21.14 -22.79 2.12
CA VAL A 354 -20.31 -23.53 3.07
C VAL A 354 -20.22 -25.02 2.70
N GLU A 355 -21.34 -25.63 2.30
CA GLU A 355 -21.39 -27.03 1.84
C GLU A 355 -20.42 -27.28 0.68
N VAL A 356 -20.35 -26.37 -0.30
CA VAL A 356 -19.39 -26.46 -1.42
C VAL A 356 -17.94 -26.55 -0.93
N LEU A 357 -17.55 -25.75 0.05
CA LEU A 357 -16.21 -25.81 0.64
C LEU A 357 -15.96 -27.17 1.32
N PHE A 358 -16.92 -27.67 2.08
CA PHE A 358 -16.76 -28.93 2.81
C PHE A 358 -16.74 -30.14 1.89
N GLU A 359 -17.52 -30.15 0.80
CA GLU A 359 -17.43 -31.18 -0.23
C GLU A 359 -16.07 -31.15 -0.94
N LEU A 360 -15.52 -29.96 -1.26
CA LEU A 360 -14.14 -29.85 -1.76
C LEU A 360 -13.10 -30.41 -0.79
N VAL A 361 -13.23 -30.10 0.51
CA VAL A 361 -12.34 -30.63 1.56
C VAL A 361 -12.44 -32.15 1.65
N LYS A 362 -13.65 -32.71 1.58
CA LYS A 362 -13.90 -34.15 1.63
C LYS A 362 -13.30 -34.87 0.42
N VAL A 363 -13.54 -34.37 -0.79
CA VAL A 363 -12.99 -34.92 -2.04
C VAL A 363 -11.46 -34.81 -2.06
N SER A 364 -10.90 -33.77 -1.46
CA SER A 364 -9.44 -33.60 -1.40
C SER A 364 -8.74 -34.44 -0.31
N SER A 365 -9.45 -34.94 0.72
CA SER A 365 -8.86 -35.53 1.96
C SER A 365 -9.29 -36.99 2.25
N VAL A 366 -9.59 -37.79 1.21
CA VAL A 366 -10.32 -39.08 1.32
C VAL A 366 -9.63 -40.18 2.17
N SER A 367 -8.31 -40.15 2.41
CA SER A 367 -7.60 -41.29 3.03
C SER A 367 -7.53 -41.28 4.58
N ALA A 368 -7.78 -40.16 5.26
CA ALA A 368 -7.54 -40.05 6.71
C ALA A 368 -8.81 -40.12 7.60
N ALA A 369 -9.97 -39.70 7.10
CA ALA A 369 -11.21 -39.62 7.90
C ALA A 369 -11.84 -40.98 8.22
N GLN A 370 -11.72 -41.96 7.29
CA GLN A 370 -12.34 -43.29 7.44
C GLN A 370 -11.68 -44.15 8.52
N SER A 371 -10.41 -43.92 8.85
CA SER A 371 -9.66 -44.77 9.80
C SER A 371 -9.84 -44.39 11.27
N ARG A 372 -10.34 -43.19 11.62
CA ARG A 372 -10.32 -42.68 13.02
C ARG A 372 -11.69 -42.50 13.69
N ILE A 373 -12.77 -42.37 12.91
CA ILE A 373 -14.15 -42.34 13.46
C ILE A 373 -14.50 -43.66 14.18
N LYS A 374 -13.87 -44.76 13.79
CA LYS A 374 -14.11 -46.10 14.34
C LYS A 374 -13.51 -46.31 15.74
N THR A 375 -12.58 -45.47 16.18
CA THR A 375 -11.83 -45.63 17.45
C THR A 375 -12.34 -44.71 18.57
N MET A 376 -13.14 -43.69 18.24
CA MET A 376 -13.54 -42.63 19.18
C MET A 376 -14.90 -42.87 19.85
N LEU A 377 -15.63 -43.92 19.46
CA LEU A 377 -17.02 -44.18 19.86
C LEU A 377 -17.18 -45.15 21.05
N ILE A 378 -16.14 -45.37 21.86
CA ILE A 378 -16.18 -46.35 22.95
C ILE A 378 -15.49 -45.75 24.21
N GLU A 379 -16.24 -45.11 25.14
CA GLU A 379 -15.95 -45.10 26.60
C GLU A 379 -17.11 -44.54 27.47
N THR A 380 -17.21 -45.03 28.71
CA THR A 380 -18.46 -45.33 29.44
C THR A 380 -18.42 -45.01 30.95
N ASP A 381 -19.10 -43.96 31.46
CA ASP A 381 -19.75 -43.95 32.81
C ASP A 381 -20.64 -42.69 33.04
N PRO A 382 -21.97 -42.79 32.83
CA PRO A 382 -22.95 -41.70 33.01
C PRO A 382 -23.40 -41.43 34.46
N LEU A 383 -23.21 -42.37 35.39
CA LEU A 383 -23.91 -42.35 36.70
C LEU A 383 -23.26 -41.38 37.70
N LYS A 384 -21.94 -41.16 37.58
CA LYS A 384 -21.20 -40.20 38.41
C LYS A 384 -21.49 -38.74 38.03
N PHE A 385 -21.96 -38.51 36.81
CA PHE A 385 -22.25 -37.17 36.29
C PHE A 385 -23.61 -36.64 36.78
N GLU A 386 -24.65 -37.48 36.78
CA GLU A 386 -26.01 -37.08 37.18
C GLU A 386 -26.10 -36.66 38.66
N ASN A 387 -25.33 -37.32 39.54
CA ASN A 387 -25.34 -37.00 40.98
C ASN A 387 -24.74 -35.63 41.31
N ALA A 388 -23.68 -35.21 40.60
CA ALA A 388 -23.04 -33.90 40.83
C ALA A 388 -23.83 -32.73 40.21
N TYR A 389 -24.63 -33.01 39.18
CA TYR A 389 -25.44 -32.00 38.49
C TYR A 389 -26.72 -31.65 39.26
N ALA A 390 -27.33 -32.62 39.96
CA ALA A 390 -28.48 -32.41 40.84
C ALA A 390 -28.15 -31.45 42.01
N ASP A 391 -26.97 -31.59 42.62
CA ASP A 391 -26.50 -30.74 43.72
C ASP A 391 -26.31 -29.27 43.30
N TYR A 392 -25.84 -29.05 42.06
CA TYR A 392 -25.66 -27.71 41.50
C TYR A 392 -26.99 -27.01 41.17
N LEU A 393 -27.99 -27.75 40.70
CA LEU A 393 -29.34 -27.20 40.46
C LEU A 393 -30.07 -26.85 41.77
N ALA A 394 -29.86 -27.64 42.84
CA ALA A 394 -30.38 -27.32 44.16
C ALA A 394 -29.80 -26.01 44.72
N TRP A 395 -28.49 -25.78 44.51
CA TRP A 395 -27.82 -24.54 44.89
C TRP A 395 -28.35 -23.31 44.13
N LEU A 396 -28.53 -23.40 42.80
CA LEU A 396 -29.09 -22.31 41.98
C LEU A 396 -30.53 -21.95 42.35
N THR A 397 -31.33 -22.94 42.78
CA THR A 397 -32.71 -22.72 43.22
C THR A 397 -32.77 -21.96 44.56
N SER A 398 -31.77 -22.14 45.43
CA SER A 398 -31.64 -21.41 46.69
C SER A 398 -31.38 -19.91 46.49
N ILE A 399 -30.64 -19.53 45.44
CA ILE A 399 -30.32 -18.12 45.12
C ILE A 399 -31.57 -17.38 44.63
N GLY A 400 -32.49 -18.05 43.94
CA GLY A 400 -33.76 -17.50 43.48
C GLY A 400 -34.73 -17.14 44.62
N ALA A 401 -34.64 -17.81 45.77
CA ALA A 401 -35.51 -17.55 46.92
C ALA A 401 -35.02 -16.39 47.81
N THR A 402 -33.71 -16.15 47.90
CA THR A 402 -33.14 -15.19 48.85
C THR A 402 -33.20 -13.71 48.43
N GLN A 403 -33.55 -13.38 47.18
CA GLN A 403 -33.65 -11.97 46.73
C GLN A 403 -35.09 -11.44 46.61
N MET A 404 -36.10 -12.14 47.13
CA MET A 404 -37.46 -11.59 47.21
C MET A 404 -37.72 -10.65 48.40
N LYS A 405 -36.73 -10.29 49.23
CA LYS A 405 -36.97 -9.48 50.45
C LYS A 405 -36.22 -8.17 50.63
N THR A 406 -35.39 -7.70 49.70
CA THR A 406 -34.71 -6.42 49.95
C THR A 406 -34.46 -5.56 48.72
N VAL A 407 -35.20 -4.44 48.71
CA VAL A 407 -34.92 -3.12 48.10
C VAL A 407 -35.08 -2.98 46.57
N GLY A 408 -36.27 -2.53 46.17
CA GLY A 408 -36.53 -1.17 45.69
C GLY A 408 -35.66 -0.54 44.58
N LEU A 409 -36.37 -0.06 43.55
CA LEU A 409 -36.07 1.02 42.58
C LEU A 409 -35.45 0.65 41.20
N HIS A 410 -36.38 0.42 40.26
CA HIS A 410 -36.50 1.04 38.92
C HIS A 410 -35.38 0.98 37.86
N LEU A 411 -34.22 0.37 38.13
CA LEU A 411 -33.17 0.10 37.13
C LEU A 411 -33.19 -1.33 36.56
N THR A 412 -34.16 -2.15 36.96
CA THR A 412 -34.23 -3.59 36.63
C THR A 412 -35.11 -3.92 35.43
N TYR A 413 -35.95 -3.00 34.92
CA TYR A 413 -36.93 -3.34 33.86
C TYR A 413 -36.31 -3.48 32.46
N PHE A 414 -35.23 -2.73 32.17
CA PHE A 414 -34.56 -2.77 30.85
C PHE A 414 -33.58 -3.95 30.73
N ASN A 415 -32.86 -4.29 31.80
CA ASN A 415 -31.95 -5.44 31.85
C ASN A 415 -32.69 -6.80 31.87
N MET A 416 -33.90 -6.86 32.45
CA MET A 416 -34.70 -8.09 32.44
C MET A 416 -35.18 -8.50 31.05
N ARG A 417 -35.50 -7.55 30.16
CA ARG A 417 -36.02 -7.85 28.81
C ARG A 417 -34.94 -8.37 27.85
N PHE A 418 -33.70 -7.89 28.02
CA PHE A 418 -32.54 -8.37 27.27
C PHE A 418 -32.09 -9.75 27.75
N ILE A 419 -32.02 -9.95 29.07
CA ILE A 419 -31.70 -11.25 29.67
C ILE A 419 -32.75 -12.31 29.31
N HIS A 420 -34.04 -11.96 29.29
CA HIS A 420 -35.11 -12.90 28.89
C HIS A 420 -35.07 -13.27 27.40
N LYS A 421 -34.68 -12.35 26.51
CA LYS A 421 -34.49 -12.65 25.06
C LYS A 421 -33.24 -13.48 24.82
N LEU A 422 -32.14 -13.15 25.50
CA LEU A 422 -30.91 -13.94 25.45
C LEU A 422 -31.14 -15.34 26.02
N PHE A 423 -31.86 -15.44 27.14
CA PHE A 423 -32.26 -16.72 27.74
C PHE A 423 -33.10 -17.54 26.77
N LYS A 424 -34.17 -16.99 26.16
CA LYS A 424 -34.97 -17.72 25.16
C LYS A 424 -34.19 -18.13 23.91
N TYR A 425 -33.23 -17.31 23.47
CA TYR A 425 -32.35 -17.65 22.36
C TYR A 425 -31.38 -18.79 22.73
N VAL A 426 -30.76 -18.71 23.90
CA VAL A 426 -29.86 -19.77 24.42
C VAL A 426 -30.64 -21.06 24.73
N GLU A 427 -31.84 -20.94 25.27
CA GLU A 427 -32.79 -22.04 25.52
C GLU A 427 -33.19 -22.74 24.22
N LYS A 428 -33.68 -21.98 23.24
CA LYS A 428 -34.14 -22.53 21.97
C LYS A 428 -32.99 -23.07 21.10
N THR A 429 -31.86 -22.37 21.06
CA THR A 429 -30.81 -22.61 20.07
C THR A 429 -29.68 -23.47 20.63
N TYR A 430 -29.34 -23.36 21.92
CA TYR A 430 -28.13 -23.97 22.48
C TYR A 430 -28.44 -25.03 23.54
N THR A 431 -29.57 -24.95 24.23
CA THR A 431 -29.86 -25.83 25.39
C THR A 431 -30.17 -27.28 25.00
N SER A 432 -30.68 -27.55 23.80
CA SER A 432 -30.80 -28.91 23.27
C SER A 432 -29.50 -29.48 22.70
N ARG A 433 -28.47 -28.63 22.49
CA ARG A 433 -27.21 -28.97 21.80
C ARG A 433 -25.99 -28.81 22.69
N LYS A 434 -26.17 -28.91 24.01
CA LYS A 434 -25.12 -28.66 25.03
C LYS A 434 -23.83 -29.44 24.76
N ALA A 435 -23.94 -30.67 24.25
CA ALA A 435 -22.80 -31.51 23.85
C ALA A 435 -21.94 -30.90 22.71
N GLU A 436 -22.51 -30.04 21.86
CA GLU A 436 -21.85 -29.49 20.68
C GLU A 436 -20.98 -28.25 20.99
N TRP A 437 -21.31 -27.48 22.04
CA TRP A 437 -20.68 -26.17 22.26
C TRP A 437 -20.15 -25.93 23.67
N ALA A 438 -20.64 -26.61 24.71
CA ALA A 438 -20.14 -26.38 26.07
C ALA A 438 -18.83 -27.13 26.29
N GLY A 439 -17.77 -26.40 26.66
CA GLY A 439 -16.42 -26.95 26.82
C GLY A 439 -16.30 -28.11 27.81
N CYS A 440 -17.20 -28.18 28.79
CA CYS A 440 -17.27 -29.27 29.77
C CYS A 440 -17.82 -30.60 29.18
N TYR A 441 -18.56 -30.57 28.08
CA TYR A 441 -19.00 -31.78 27.36
C TYR A 441 -18.03 -32.18 26.23
N ARG A 442 -17.06 -31.34 25.90
CA ARG A 442 -16.05 -31.57 24.86
C ARG A 442 -14.75 -32.13 25.46
N ASN A 443 -14.82 -33.24 26.18
CA ASN A 443 -13.63 -33.97 26.60
C ASN A 443 -12.90 -34.50 25.35
N GLY A 444 -11.83 -33.79 24.95
CA GLY A 444 -11.06 -34.07 23.74
C GLY A 444 -11.00 -32.93 22.71
N ALA A 445 -11.74 -31.82 22.90
CA ALA A 445 -11.53 -30.62 22.07
C ALA A 445 -10.22 -29.93 22.50
N PRO A 446 -9.17 -29.88 21.66
CA PRO A 446 -7.82 -29.55 22.15
C PRO A 446 -7.59 -28.05 22.40
N PHE A 447 -8.55 -27.17 22.08
CA PHE A 447 -8.38 -25.72 22.13
C PHE A 447 -9.71 -24.93 22.08
N HIS A 448 -9.70 -23.71 22.63
CA HIS A 448 -10.75 -22.70 22.45
C HIS A 448 -10.70 -22.11 21.04
N THR A 449 -11.77 -22.26 20.26
CA THR A 449 -11.84 -21.89 18.83
C THR A 449 -11.71 -20.38 18.58
N SER A 450 -12.10 -19.52 19.53
CA SER A 450 -12.02 -18.06 19.40
C SER A 450 -10.58 -17.56 19.24
N ASN A 451 -9.62 -18.14 19.99
CA ASN A 451 -8.23 -17.68 19.95
C ASN A 451 -7.57 -17.92 18.60
N HIS A 452 -7.88 -19.05 17.94
CA HIS A 452 -7.36 -19.37 16.62
C HIS A 452 -7.96 -18.47 15.54
N ALA A 453 -9.28 -18.27 15.58
CA ALA A 453 -9.97 -17.37 14.65
C ALA A 453 -9.48 -15.92 14.80
N GLU A 454 -9.38 -15.41 16.03
CA GLU A 454 -8.88 -14.06 16.30
C GLU A 454 -7.41 -13.87 15.89
N SER A 455 -6.57 -14.86 16.18
CA SER A 455 -5.15 -14.85 15.78
C SER A 455 -5.03 -14.82 14.25
N TRP A 456 -5.81 -15.65 13.55
CA TRP A 456 -5.88 -15.64 12.09
C TRP A 456 -6.38 -14.30 11.55
N HIS A 457 -7.45 -13.74 12.10
CA HIS A 457 -7.99 -12.44 11.68
C HIS A 457 -6.96 -11.30 11.82
N ARG A 458 -6.21 -11.30 12.92
CA ARG A 458 -5.11 -10.35 13.12
C ARG A 458 -4.02 -10.54 12.07
N LYS A 459 -3.61 -11.79 11.80
CA LYS A 459 -2.58 -12.12 10.81
C LYS A 459 -3.01 -11.74 9.40
N LEU A 460 -4.23 -12.11 9.01
CA LEU A 460 -4.84 -11.78 7.72
C LEU A 460 -4.87 -10.27 7.50
N LYS A 461 -5.40 -9.49 8.44
CA LYS A 461 -5.55 -8.04 8.27
C LYS A 461 -4.21 -7.31 8.31
N HIS A 462 -3.38 -7.57 9.32
CA HIS A 462 -2.18 -6.75 9.55
C HIS A 462 -0.96 -7.23 8.79
N THR A 463 -0.80 -8.54 8.58
CA THR A 463 0.40 -9.11 7.97
C THR A 463 0.18 -9.35 6.48
N ILE A 464 -0.85 -10.12 6.11
CA ILE A 464 -1.11 -10.54 4.73
C ILE A 464 -1.66 -9.36 3.90
N LEU A 465 -2.68 -8.68 4.42
CA LEU A 465 -3.34 -7.58 3.72
C LEU A 465 -2.76 -6.20 4.05
N GLN A 466 -1.89 -6.09 5.05
CA GLN A 466 -1.23 -4.83 5.45
C GLN A 466 -2.23 -3.68 5.70
N ASN A 467 -3.38 -3.99 6.32
CA ASN A 467 -4.50 -3.08 6.56
C ASN A 467 -5.13 -2.47 5.29
N LYS A 468 -4.82 -3.00 4.10
CA LYS A 468 -5.48 -2.58 2.86
C LYS A 468 -6.89 -3.15 2.82
N GLN A 469 -7.87 -2.25 2.81
CA GLN A 469 -9.26 -2.56 2.52
C GLN A 469 -9.51 -2.48 1.02
N ASN A 470 -10.57 -3.12 0.55
CA ASN A 470 -10.99 -3.07 -0.86
C ASN A 470 -9.90 -3.56 -1.83
N SER A 471 -9.20 -4.63 -1.46
CA SER A 471 -8.16 -5.22 -2.31
C SER A 471 -8.77 -5.86 -3.56
N ARG A 472 -7.98 -5.97 -4.64
CA ARG A 472 -8.40 -6.73 -5.82
C ARG A 472 -8.62 -8.21 -5.46
N LEU A 473 -9.56 -8.87 -6.13
CA LEU A 473 -9.94 -10.24 -5.83
C LEU A 473 -8.79 -11.25 -6.07
N ASP A 474 -8.17 -11.20 -7.25
CA ASP A 474 -6.94 -11.92 -7.61
C ASP A 474 -5.82 -11.70 -6.59
N GLY A 475 -5.57 -10.45 -6.20
CA GLY A 475 -4.51 -10.10 -5.26
C GLY A 475 -4.75 -10.62 -3.83
N VAL A 476 -6.01 -10.80 -3.41
CA VAL A 476 -6.33 -11.45 -2.12
C VAL A 476 -6.01 -12.93 -2.19
N VAL A 477 -6.44 -13.61 -3.25
CA VAL A 477 -6.22 -15.06 -3.42
C VAL A 477 -4.74 -15.38 -3.56
N TRP A 478 -3.99 -14.62 -4.37
CA TRP A 478 -2.53 -14.75 -4.49
C TRP A 478 -1.83 -14.71 -3.14
N LYS A 479 -2.19 -13.72 -2.30
CA LYS A 479 -1.60 -13.57 -0.97
C LYS A 479 -1.95 -14.71 -0.01
N LEU A 480 -3.13 -15.32 -0.13
CA LEU A 480 -3.51 -16.49 0.67
C LEU A 480 -2.68 -17.72 0.26
N LEU A 481 -2.50 -17.95 -1.04
CA LEU A 481 -1.66 -19.02 -1.58
C LEU A 481 -0.19 -18.84 -1.14
N GLN A 482 0.36 -17.65 -1.37
CA GLN A 482 1.71 -17.29 -0.94
C GLN A 482 1.88 -17.49 0.58
N HIS A 483 0.90 -17.05 1.38
CA HIS A 483 0.96 -17.23 2.82
C HIS A 483 0.99 -18.70 3.25
N SER A 484 0.15 -19.54 2.62
CA SER A 484 0.14 -20.99 2.87
C SER A 484 1.48 -21.63 2.52
N HIS A 485 2.09 -21.22 1.42
CA HIS A 485 3.42 -21.67 1.02
C HIS A 485 4.51 -21.25 2.00
N GLU A 486 4.60 -19.96 2.32
CA GLU A 486 5.60 -19.41 3.24
C GLU A 486 5.48 -20.00 4.66
N LEU A 487 4.24 -20.17 5.16
CA LEU A 487 4.01 -20.74 6.47
C LEU A 487 4.43 -22.21 6.53
N HIS A 488 4.18 -22.98 5.47
CA HIS A 488 4.67 -24.35 5.38
C HIS A 488 6.20 -24.40 5.41
N LEU A 489 6.89 -23.56 4.64
CA LEU A 489 8.35 -23.48 4.65
C LEU A 489 8.93 -23.08 6.02
N GLN A 490 8.28 -22.15 6.72
CA GLN A 490 8.70 -21.75 8.06
C GLN A 490 8.57 -22.91 9.06
N LEU A 491 7.47 -23.65 9.01
CA LEU A 491 7.21 -24.77 9.89
C LEU A 491 8.15 -25.95 9.59
N THR A 492 8.39 -26.28 8.32
CA THR A 492 9.33 -27.34 7.93
C THR A 492 10.78 -26.97 8.26
N SER A 493 11.20 -25.72 8.02
CA SER A 493 12.53 -25.23 8.40
C SER A 493 12.76 -25.28 9.91
N SER A 494 11.76 -24.90 10.71
CA SER A 494 11.83 -24.96 12.17
C SER A 494 11.99 -26.40 12.67
N VAL A 495 11.29 -27.36 12.04
CA VAL A 495 11.43 -28.79 12.34
C VAL A 495 12.82 -29.30 11.93
N CYS A 496 13.32 -28.97 10.74
CA CYS A 496 14.67 -29.35 10.30
C CYS A 496 15.75 -28.81 11.25
N ASN A 497 15.63 -27.55 11.68
CA ASN A 497 16.56 -26.96 12.63
C ASN A 497 16.51 -27.63 14.02
N ALA A 498 15.32 -28.01 14.49
CA ALA A 498 15.15 -28.74 15.74
C ALA A 498 15.73 -30.16 15.67
N VAL A 499 15.53 -30.87 14.55
CA VAL A 499 16.07 -32.22 14.32
C VAL A 499 17.60 -32.19 14.21
N LEU A 500 18.18 -31.20 13.52
CA LEU A 500 19.63 -31.01 13.44
C LEU A 500 20.27 -30.63 14.78
N CYS A 501 19.54 -29.92 15.66
CA CYS A 501 20.00 -29.65 17.02
C CYS A 501 19.97 -30.90 17.92
N ASN A 502 18.99 -31.78 17.73
CA ASN A 502 18.84 -33.01 18.54
C ASN A 502 19.71 -34.20 18.07
N SER A 503 20.24 -34.16 16.84
CA SER A 503 21.06 -35.24 16.27
C SER A 503 22.57 -35.04 16.47
N ASN A 504 22.99 -33.97 17.17
CA ASN A 504 24.39 -33.72 17.47
C ASN A 504 24.62 -33.70 19.00
N PRO A 505 25.09 -34.80 19.63
CA PRO A 505 25.29 -34.86 21.07
C PRO A 505 26.36 -33.88 21.61
N ASN A 506 27.16 -33.28 20.72
CA ASN A 506 28.25 -32.36 21.10
C ASN A 506 27.88 -30.86 21.03
N ARG A 507 26.62 -30.48 20.80
CA ARG A 507 26.20 -29.06 20.74
C ARG A 507 25.48 -28.54 21.97
N ALA A 508 25.37 -29.33 23.04
CA ALA A 508 24.78 -28.90 24.32
C ALA A 508 25.56 -27.80 25.06
N PHE A 509 26.72 -27.34 24.55
CA PHE A 509 27.59 -26.36 25.24
C PHE A 509 27.69 -24.97 24.61
N PHE A 510 27.01 -24.66 23.50
CA PHE A 510 27.05 -23.31 22.91
C PHE A 510 25.66 -22.81 22.53
N ALA A 511 24.82 -22.56 23.53
CA ALA A 511 23.62 -21.74 23.40
C ALA A 511 23.45 -20.82 24.62
N VAL A 512 24.48 -20.03 24.93
CA VAL A 512 24.33 -18.81 25.75
C VAL A 512 24.95 -17.67 24.97
N GLY A 513 24.11 -16.85 24.34
CA GLY A 513 24.56 -15.71 23.57
C GLY A 513 23.43 -14.95 22.88
N SER A 514 22.90 -13.94 23.58
CA SER A 514 22.07 -12.85 23.05
C SER A 514 20.54 -13.08 22.97
N LYS A 515 19.92 -13.37 24.12
CA LYS A 515 18.69 -12.63 24.48
C LYS A 515 19.10 -11.51 25.42
N ARG A 516 19.13 -10.26 24.94
CA ARG A 516 19.07 -9.09 25.81
C ARG A 516 17.72 -9.11 26.52
N VAL A 517 17.70 -9.69 27.72
CA VAL A 517 16.67 -9.48 28.72
C VAL A 517 16.67 -7.98 29.04
N ARG A 518 15.58 -7.28 28.72
CA ARG A 518 15.34 -5.95 29.31
C ARG A 518 14.94 -6.19 30.76
N PRO A 519 15.56 -5.54 31.75
CA PRO A 519 15.10 -5.66 33.12
C PRO A 519 13.73 -5.00 33.25
N PHE A 520 12.79 -5.77 33.80
CA PHE A 520 11.47 -5.34 34.23
C PHE A 520 11.67 -4.50 35.51
N GLN A 521 11.69 -3.17 35.40
CA GLN A 521 11.64 -2.30 36.57
C GLN A 521 10.20 -2.27 37.10
N SER A 522 10.00 -2.86 38.27
CA SER A 522 8.77 -2.77 39.05
C SER A 522 8.53 -1.31 39.46
N LYS A 523 7.50 -0.68 38.90
CA LYS A 523 6.90 0.51 39.50
C LYS A 523 5.91 0.06 40.58
N LYS A 524 6.37 0.03 41.83
CA LYS A 524 5.54 0.21 43.01
C LYS A 524 6.29 1.11 43.99
N ASP A 525 5.50 1.99 44.59
CA ASP A 525 5.73 2.77 45.80
C ASP A 525 6.58 4.06 45.67
N LYS A 526 5.87 5.20 45.62
CA LYS A 526 6.22 6.49 46.25
C LYS A 526 5.08 7.50 46.04
N TYR A 527 4.08 7.41 46.90
CA TYR A 527 3.29 8.55 47.39
C TYR A 527 2.92 8.24 48.84
N ALA A 528 3.87 8.53 49.72
CA ALA A 528 3.66 8.79 51.14
C ALA A 528 4.76 9.77 51.55
N ASP A 529 4.33 10.87 52.15
CA ASP A 529 5.10 11.86 52.93
C ASP A 529 6.06 12.80 52.20
N ALA A 530 5.51 13.96 51.78
CA ALA A 530 5.97 15.32 52.11
C ALA A 530 5.16 16.36 51.31
#